data_AF-A0A9Q8SH88-F1
#
_entry.id   AF-A0A9Q8SH88-F1
#
_cell.length_a   1.000
_cell.length_b   1.000
_cell.length_c   1.000
_cell.angle_alpha   90.00
_cell.angle_beta   90.00
_cell.angle_gamma   90.00
#
_symmetry.space_group_name_H-M   'P 1'
#
loop_
_entity.id
_entity.type
_entity.pdbx_description
1 polymer ?
#
loop_
_entity_poly.entity_id
_entity_poly.type
_entity_poly.pdbx_seq_one_letter_code
_entity_poly.pdbx_strand_id
1 'polypeptide(L)'
;MRFFYLLPLFASAAIAADQGKGCGTVDAIDCSGNNIVKCYTFPGRSGLTWNYVDSCADRGQVCRSGACDTIPISANQGKGCDLKNAFGCSGNNIVQCYTFPGRNEMTWNYYQSCADKGQICSGNVCQTC
;
A
#
# COMPACT_ATOMS: atom_id res chain seq x y z
N MET A 1 32.96 26.32 -29.42
CA MET A 1 33.02 25.46 -28.21
C MET A 1 31.64 25.47 -27.57
N ARG A 2 30.90 24.34 -27.61
CA ARG A 2 29.57 24.23 -27.02
C ARG A 2 29.72 23.53 -25.67
N PHE A 3 29.55 24.30 -24.58
CA PHE A 3 29.45 23.76 -23.23
C PHE A 3 28.06 23.16 -23.04
N PHE A 4 27.98 21.84 -23.02
CA PHE A 4 26.78 21.14 -22.55
C PHE A 4 26.80 21.17 -21.03
N TYR A 5 25.94 21.99 -20.43
CA TYR A 5 25.64 21.94 -19.01
C TYR A 5 24.82 20.69 -18.73
N LEU A 6 25.49 19.63 -18.26
CA LEU A 6 24.84 18.48 -17.64
C LEU A 6 24.34 18.92 -16.26
N LEU A 7 23.06 19.27 -16.17
CA LEU A 7 22.38 19.43 -14.89
C LEU A 7 22.39 18.07 -14.16
N PRO A 8 22.87 17.99 -12.91
CA PRO A 8 22.76 16.77 -12.13
C PRO A 8 21.28 16.61 -11.76
N LEU A 9 20.61 15.67 -12.40
CA LEU A 9 19.38 15.08 -11.90
C LEU A 9 19.72 14.38 -10.58
N PHE A 10 19.60 15.11 -9.46
CA PHE A 10 19.53 14.50 -8.15
C PHE A 10 18.21 13.72 -8.09
N ALA A 11 18.26 12.47 -8.54
CA ALA A 11 17.26 11.48 -8.19
C ALA A 11 17.38 11.28 -6.68
N SER A 12 16.51 11.94 -5.92
CA SER A 12 16.25 11.62 -4.53
C SER A 12 15.74 10.18 -4.50
N ALA A 13 16.65 9.21 -4.38
CA ALA A 13 16.30 7.87 -4.03
C ALA A 13 15.58 7.97 -2.68
N ALA A 14 14.26 7.82 -2.68
CA ALA A 14 13.48 7.69 -1.47
C ALA A 14 14.00 6.42 -0.78
N ILE A 15 14.92 6.59 0.16
CA ILE A 15 15.38 5.52 1.03
C ILE A 15 14.15 5.18 1.85
N ALA A 16 13.50 4.06 1.53
CA ALA A 16 12.35 3.59 2.29
C ALA A 16 12.72 3.59 3.78
N ALA A 17 11.87 4.18 4.62
CA ALA A 17 12.13 4.26 6.03
C ALA A 17 12.25 2.84 6.61
N ASP A 18 13.35 2.56 7.30
CA ASP A 18 13.61 1.26 7.90
C ASP A 18 13.37 1.36 9.41
N GLN A 19 12.45 0.55 9.92
CA GLN A 19 12.09 0.54 11.33
C GLN A 19 13.31 0.28 12.22
N GLY A 20 13.44 1.04 13.29
CA GLY A 20 14.57 0.92 14.21
C GLY A 20 15.87 1.54 13.69
N LYS A 21 15.91 2.06 12.45
CA LYS A 21 17.01 2.93 12.00
C LYS A 21 16.79 4.37 12.44
N GLY A 22 17.90 5.11 12.51
CA GLY A 22 17.88 6.53 12.82
C GLY A 22 17.15 7.33 11.74
N CYS A 23 16.56 8.46 12.13
CA CYS A 23 15.85 9.37 11.24
C CYS A 23 16.22 10.83 11.56
N GLY A 24 16.14 11.69 10.54
CA GLY A 24 16.71 13.05 10.62
C GLY A 24 15.80 14.12 11.22
N THR A 25 14.49 13.89 11.25
CA THR A 25 13.51 14.94 11.58
C THR A 25 12.40 14.37 12.45
N VAL A 26 12.24 14.90 13.67
CA VAL A 26 11.15 14.53 14.58
C VAL A 26 9.79 14.71 13.89
N ASP A 27 8.87 13.81 14.18
CA ASP A 27 7.52 13.76 13.61
C ASP A 27 7.44 13.56 12.09
N ALA A 28 8.56 13.35 11.38
CA ALA A 28 8.53 12.92 9.99
C ALA A 28 7.75 11.60 9.88
N ILE A 29 6.97 11.46 8.80
CA ILE A 29 6.16 10.27 8.51
C ILE A 29 6.62 9.72 7.17
N ASP A 30 6.77 8.40 7.08
CA ASP A 30 7.18 7.72 5.87
C ASP A 30 6.66 6.26 5.88
N CYS A 31 7.04 5.47 4.88
CA CYS A 31 6.67 4.09 4.72
C CYS A 31 7.83 3.13 4.99
N SER A 32 7.55 2.07 5.75
CA SER A 32 8.42 0.92 5.90
C SER A 32 7.68 -0.34 5.42
N GLY A 33 7.96 -0.76 4.19
CA GLY A 33 7.08 -1.69 3.48
C GLY A 33 5.66 -1.11 3.34
N ASN A 34 4.64 -1.86 3.78
CA ASN A 34 3.24 -1.41 3.80
C ASN A 34 2.81 -0.81 5.15
N ASN A 35 3.76 -0.43 6.01
CA ASN A 35 3.47 0.20 7.30
C ASN A 35 3.77 1.69 7.24
N ILE A 36 2.93 2.48 7.91
CA ILE A 36 3.24 3.88 8.23
C ILE A 36 4.19 3.88 9.42
N VAL A 37 5.30 4.60 9.29
CA VAL A 37 6.26 4.83 10.36
C VAL A 37 6.40 6.31 10.63
N LYS A 38 6.69 6.64 11.90
CA LYS A 38 6.93 8.00 12.34
C LYS A 38 8.27 8.09 13.07
N CYS A 39 9.00 9.15 12.77
CA CYS A 39 10.28 9.45 13.38
C CYS A 39 10.07 10.08 14.75
N TYR A 40 10.39 9.36 15.82
CA TYR A 40 10.38 9.91 17.18
C TYR A 40 11.31 9.12 18.09
N THR A 41 11.56 9.66 19.28
CA THR A 41 12.38 9.01 20.30
C THR A 41 11.49 8.39 21.36
N PHE A 42 11.63 7.08 21.61
CA PHE A 42 10.98 6.45 22.77
C PHE A 42 11.53 7.02 24.09
N PRO A 43 10.71 7.12 25.14
CA PRO A 43 11.21 7.44 26.47
C PRO A 43 12.39 6.52 26.87
N GLY A 44 13.52 7.12 27.25
CA GLY A 44 14.73 6.38 27.62
C GLY A 44 15.72 6.10 26.47
N ARG A 45 15.46 6.56 25.24
CA ARG A 45 16.46 6.59 24.15
C ARG A 45 16.99 7.99 23.92
N SER A 46 18.22 8.08 23.40
CA SER A 46 18.91 9.35 23.13
C SER A 46 18.76 9.85 21.69
N GLY A 47 18.27 9.02 20.76
CA GLY A 47 18.21 9.33 19.34
C GLY A 47 16.85 9.05 18.70
N LEU A 48 16.54 9.85 17.68
CA LEU A 48 15.34 9.68 16.85
C LEU A 48 15.44 8.41 16.02
N THR A 49 14.38 7.59 16.04
CA THR A 49 14.28 6.38 15.22
C THR A 49 12.93 6.29 14.50
N TRP A 50 12.91 5.60 13.36
CA TRP A 50 11.66 5.24 12.70
C TRP A 50 10.93 4.18 13.53
N ASN A 51 9.69 4.47 13.92
CA ASN A 51 8.87 3.57 14.71
C ASN A 51 7.52 3.34 14.04
N TYR A 52 6.97 2.14 14.22
CA TYR A 52 5.65 1.77 13.70
C TYR A 52 4.54 2.68 14.22
N VAL A 53 3.60 3.02 13.33
CA VAL A 53 2.36 3.74 13.66
C VAL A 53 1.15 2.89 13.29
N ASP A 54 1.10 2.44 12.04
CA ASP A 54 -0.07 1.76 11.48
C ASP A 54 0.30 0.85 10.31
N SER A 55 -0.60 -0.07 9.97
CA SER A 55 -0.44 -1.07 8.91
C SER A 55 -1.46 -0.81 7.81
N CYS A 56 -0.99 -0.38 6.63
CA CYS A 56 -1.84 -0.27 5.45
C CYS A 56 -2.25 -1.64 4.93
N ALA A 57 -1.40 -2.66 5.11
CA ALA A 57 -1.68 -4.03 4.70
C ALA A 57 -2.93 -4.61 5.37
N ASP A 58 -3.17 -4.29 6.66
CA ASP A 58 -4.38 -4.75 7.37
C ASP A 58 -5.67 -4.10 6.84
N ARG A 59 -5.54 -2.93 6.20
CA ARG A 59 -6.61 -2.19 5.53
C ARG A 59 -6.75 -2.55 4.05
N GLY A 60 -5.94 -3.50 3.54
CA GLY A 60 -5.92 -3.84 2.13
C GLY A 60 -5.32 -2.77 1.22
N GLN A 61 -4.48 -1.90 1.79
CA GLN A 61 -3.86 -0.75 1.14
C GLN A 61 -2.34 -0.90 1.13
N VAL A 62 -1.66 -0.10 0.30
CA VAL A 62 -0.20 0.01 0.29
C VAL A 62 0.22 1.33 0.93
N CYS A 63 1.35 1.33 1.62
CA CYS A 63 1.89 2.59 2.12
C CYS A 63 2.59 3.32 0.97
N ARG A 64 2.25 4.60 0.78
CA ARG A 64 2.95 5.49 -0.13
C ARG A 64 3.16 6.84 0.54
N SER A 65 4.41 7.28 0.62
CA SER A 65 4.77 8.60 1.17
C SER A 65 4.16 8.90 2.55
N GLY A 66 4.12 7.91 3.44
CA GLY A 66 3.60 8.04 4.80
C GLY A 66 2.08 7.95 4.94
N ALA A 67 1.35 7.57 3.88
CA ALA A 67 -0.10 7.40 3.90
C ALA A 67 -0.52 6.05 3.31
N CYS A 68 -1.72 5.58 3.68
CA CYS A 68 -2.30 4.37 3.09
C CYS A 68 -3.10 4.72 1.84
N ASP A 69 -2.65 4.18 0.70
CA ASP A 69 -3.28 4.37 -0.59
C ASP A 69 -3.95 3.08 -1.07
N THR A 70 -5.17 3.22 -1.57
CA THR A 70 -5.82 2.15 -2.32
C THR A 70 -5.25 2.13 -3.73
N ILE A 71 -4.60 1.02 -4.10
CA ILE A 71 -4.17 0.79 -5.48
C ILE A 71 -5.22 -0.02 -6.24
N PRO A 72 -5.53 0.31 -7.50
CA PRO A 72 -6.31 -0.57 -8.37
C PRO A 72 -5.62 -1.92 -8.50
N ILE A 73 -6.31 -3.01 -8.17
CA ILE A 73 -5.77 -4.36 -8.25
C ILE A 73 -6.56 -5.14 -9.30
N SER A 74 -5.86 -5.56 -10.36
CA SER A 74 -6.38 -6.62 -11.23
C SER A 74 -6.21 -7.94 -10.51
N ALA A 75 -7.34 -8.61 -10.23
CA ALA A 75 -7.39 -9.78 -9.39
C ALA A 75 -8.00 -10.96 -10.15
N ASN A 76 -7.53 -12.16 -9.81
CA ASN A 76 -8.08 -13.40 -10.33
C ASN A 76 -8.76 -14.15 -9.19
N GLN A 77 -10.09 -14.25 -9.24
CA GLN A 77 -10.85 -14.99 -8.25
C GLN A 77 -10.29 -16.41 -8.07
N GLY A 78 -10.17 -16.84 -6.82
CA GLY A 78 -9.62 -18.15 -6.44
C GLY A 78 -8.09 -18.24 -6.46
N LYS A 79 -7.37 -17.20 -6.87
CA LYS A 79 -5.90 -17.14 -6.76
C LYS A 79 -5.48 -16.52 -5.43
N GLY A 80 -4.24 -16.84 -5.02
CA GLY A 80 -3.62 -16.28 -3.83
C GLY A 80 -3.51 -14.75 -3.89
N CYS A 81 -3.46 -14.12 -2.72
CA CYS A 81 -3.34 -12.69 -2.58
C CYS A 81 -2.59 -12.32 -1.29
N ASP A 82 -1.87 -11.19 -1.31
CA ASP A 82 -0.92 -10.84 -0.25
C ASP A 82 -1.41 -9.71 0.67
N LEU A 83 -2.46 -8.98 0.26
CA LEU A 83 -2.99 -7.83 1.00
C LEU A 83 -4.35 -8.17 1.60
N LYS A 84 -4.35 -8.53 2.88
CA LYS A 84 -5.59 -8.84 3.61
C LYS A 84 -6.59 -7.71 3.50
N ASN A 85 -7.85 -8.04 3.24
CA ASN A 85 -8.97 -7.11 3.02
C ASN A 85 -8.83 -6.20 1.79
N ALA A 86 -7.83 -6.39 0.93
CA ALA A 86 -7.74 -5.63 -0.31
C ALA A 86 -8.93 -5.95 -1.21
N PHE A 87 -9.35 -4.96 -1.99
CA PHE A 87 -10.34 -5.13 -3.05
C PHE A 87 -9.66 -5.08 -4.41
N GLY A 88 -10.17 -5.86 -5.35
CA GLY A 88 -9.70 -5.90 -6.73
C GLY A 88 -10.83 -6.16 -7.70
N CYS A 89 -10.56 -5.97 -8.98
CA CYS A 89 -11.47 -6.31 -10.05
C CYS A 89 -11.09 -7.65 -10.67
N SER A 90 -12.05 -8.59 -10.74
CA SER A 90 -11.92 -9.85 -11.47
C SER A 90 -13.03 -9.93 -12.52
N GLY A 91 -12.66 -9.68 -13.78
CA GLY A 91 -13.65 -9.36 -14.82
C GLY A 91 -14.47 -8.13 -14.40
N ASN A 92 -15.81 -8.24 -14.45
CA ASN A 92 -16.75 -7.20 -14.01
C ASN A 92 -17.20 -7.35 -12.55
N ASN A 93 -16.52 -8.16 -11.75
CA ASN A 93 -16.83 -8.34 -10.33
C ASN A 93 -15.78 -7.68 -9.45
N ILE A 94 -16.21 -7.21 -8.29
CA ILE A 94 -15.32 -6.90 -7.19
C ILE A 94 -15.05 -8.18 -6.42
N VAL A 95 -13.77 -8.44 -6.16
CA VAL A 95 -13.29 -9.49 -5.29
C VAL A 95 -12.56 -8.89 -4.10
N GLN A 96 -12.59 -9.59 -2.97
CA GLN A 96 -11.89 -9.22 -1.75
C GLN A 96 -10.87 -10.30 -1.38
N CYS A 97 -9.66 -9.88 -1.01
CA CYS A 97 -8.63 -10.77 -0.52
C CYS A 97 -8.86 -11.10 0.95
N TYR A 98 -9.19 -12.34 1.28
CA TYR A 98 -9.28 -12.80 2.67
C TYR A 98 -9.12 -14.31 2.76
N THR A 99 -8.86 -14.81 3.98
CA THR A 99 -8.83 -16.24 4.26
C THR A 99 -10.25 -16.77 4.41
N PHE A 100 -10.69 -17.61 3.48
CA PHE A 100 -12.00 -18.26 3.58
C PHE A 100 -12.01 -19.23 4.78
N PRO A 101 -13.12 -19.35 5.54
CA PRO A 101 -13.22 -20.32 6.62
C PRO A 101 -12.81 -21.73 6.17
N GLY A 102 -11.90 -22.36 6.90
CA GLY A 102 -11.36 -23.68 6.57
C GLY A 102 -10.19 -23.70 5.59
N ARG A 103 -9.63 -22.54 5.22
CA ARG A 103 -8.38 -22.44 4.44
C ARG A 103 -7.25 -21.81 5.26
N ASN A 104 -6.01 -22.14 4.89
CA ASN A 104 -4.80 -21.63 5.55
C ASN A 104 -4.19 -20.43 4.83
N GLU A 105 -4.67 -20.11 3.63
CA GLU A 105 -4.11 -19.10 2.74
C GLU A 105 -5.19 -18.10 2.33
N MET A 106 -4.77 -16.86 2.08
CA MET A 106 -5.64 -15.80 1.56
C MET A 106 -5.83 -15.98 0.06
N THR A 107 -7.08 -15.87 -0.38
CA THR A 107 -7.42 -15.88 -1.81
C THR A 107 -8.34 -14.73 -2.16
N TRP A 108 -8.34 -14.32 -3.43
CA TRP A 108 -9.35 -13.41 -3.97
C TRP A 108 -10.70 -14.12 -4.02
N ASN A 109 -11.65 -13.66 -3.22
CA ASN A 109 -13.00 -14.24 -3.17
C ASN A 109 -14.03 -13.24 -3.69
N TYR A 110 -15.13 -13.73 -4.23
CA TYR A 110 -16.22 -12.87 -4.71
C TYR A 110 -16.75 -11.96 -3.59
N TYR A 111 -16.96 -10.67 -3.92
CA TYR A 111 -17.53 -9.68 -3.01
C TYR A 111 -18.83 -9.09 -3.57
N GLN A 112 -18.82 -8.52 -4.78
CA GLN A 112 -20.03 -8.03 -5.45
C GLN A 112 -19.90 -8.04 -6.98
N SER A 113 -21.02 -8.15 -7.67
CA SER A 113 -21.13 -8.00 -9.12
C SER A 113 -21.39 -6.54 -9.48
N CYS A 114 -20.59 -5.98 -10.39
CA CYS A 114 -20.89 -4.67 -10.99
C CYS A 114 -21.89 -4.80 -12.16
N ALA A 115 -21.93 -5.97 -12.81
CA ALA A 115 -22.84 -6.24 -13.90
C ALA A 115 -24.31 -6.16 -13.46
N ASP A 116 -24.62 -6.61 -12.24
CA ASP A 116 -25.98 -6.55 -11.66
C ASP A 116 -26.47 -5.11 -11.50
N LYS A 117 -25.54 -4.14 -11.46
CA LYS A 117 -25.80 -2.70 -11.37
C LYS A 117 -25.70 -1.99 -12.72
N GLY A 118 -25.48 -2.72 -13.81
CA GLY A 118 -25.21 -2.13 -15.14
C GLY A 118 -23.89 -1.34 -15.20
N GLN A 119 -22.93 -1.68 -14.34
CA GLN A 119 -21.66 -0.99 -14.15
C GLN A 119 -20.47 -1.90 -14.50
N ILE A 120 -19.28 -1.29 -14.66
CA ILE A 120 -18.02 -2.03 -14.79
C ILE A 120 -17.20 -1.92 -13.51
N CYS A 121 -16.36 -2.92 -13.24
CA CYS A 121 -15.38 -2.81 -12.16
C CYS A 121 -14.17 -2.02 -12.65
N SER A 122 -13.90 -0.88 -12.02
CA SER A 122 -12.76 -0.02 -12.31
C SER A 122 -12.26 0.61 -11.00
N GLY A 123 -10.95 0.59 -10.76
CA GLY A 123 -10.38 1.14 -9.52
C GLY A 123 -10.90 0.47 -8.24
N ASN A 124 -11.22 -0.83 -8.29
CA ASN A 124 -11.79 -1.61 -7.18
C ASN A 124 -13.19 -1.17 -6.75
N VAL A 125 -13.91 -0.43 -7.59
CA VAL A 125 -15.28 0.01 -7.36
C VAL A 125 -16.13 -0.24 -8.60
N CYS A 126 -17.45 -0.36 -8.42
CA CYS A 126 -18.36 -0.40 -9.55
C CYS A 126 -18.59 1.05 -10.03
N GLN A 127 -18.30 1.29 -11.31
CA GLN A 127 -18.40 2.61 -11.93
C GLN A 127 -19.27 2.53 -13.18
N THR A 128 -19.95 3.64 -13.46
CA THR A 128 -20.72 3.81 -14.70
C THR A 128 -19.77 4.44 -15.72
N CYS A 129 -19.66 3.85 -16.90
CA CYS A 129 -18.78 4.33 -17.97
C CYS A 129 -19.25 5.65 -18.56
#